data_AF-A0AAF0THD6-F1
#
_entry.id   AF-A0AAF0THD6-F1
#
_cell.length_a   1.000
_cell.length_b   1.000
_cell.length_c   1.000
_cell.angle_alpha   90.00
_cell.angle_beta   90.00
_cell.angle_gamma   90.00
#
_symmetry.space_group_name_H-M   'P 1'
#
loop_
_entity.id
_entity.type
_entity.pdbx_description
1 polymer ?
#
loop_
_entity_poly.entity_id
_entity_poly.type
_entity_poly.pdbx_seq_one_letter_code
_entity_poly.pdbx_strand_id
1 'polypeptide(L)'
;MTEADIQTINKEKHQDEEYLEQRIIFDNSIFEQIKGKELDLSVAKLFEIPTVRNWFKRQKEEYYVVSRREHIIDCKYTKGKAKIPIINKRIINKEIQDIKAKNPIKYVHLGGTEILIKACFREGIDTPIEIYLADDRIIQPIEKSVISAVRGNLIYQKFKFIISANYSVAINDRNIDKSLVLYWRMSGIELAPGSKIFTARCKNLYVLTTKHKITAKN
;
A
#
# COMPACT_ATOMS: atom_id res chain seq x y z
N MET A 1 -1.21 -2.66 -27.59
CA MET A 1 -2.38 -3.14 -26.82
C MET A 1 -3.60 -2.80 -27.63
N THR A 2 -4.43 -3.80 -27.96
CA THR A 2 -5.67 -3.60 -28.72
C THR A 2 -6.89 -3.71 -27.79
N GLU A 3 -8.04 -3.18 -28.21
CA GLU A 3 -9.31 -3.22 -27.44
C GLU A 3 -9.74 -4.64 -27.05
N ALA A 4 -9.35 -5.65 -27.83
CA ALA A 4 -9.61 -7.06 -27.53
C ALA A 4 -8.90 -7.52 -26.24
N ASP A 5 -7.74 -6.96 -25.93
CA ASP A 5 -7.02 -7.25 -24.69
C ASP A 5 -7.76 -6.69 -23.46
N ILE A 6 -8.65 -5.70 -23.65
CA ILE A 6 -9.34 -4.96 -22.57
C ILE A 6 -10.60 -5.70 -22.10
N GLN A 7 -11.29 -6.42 -22.98
CA GLN A 7 -12.56 -7.08 -22.61
C GLN A 7 -12.38 -8.34 -21.74
N THR A 8 -11.25 -9.04 -21.87
CA THR A 8 -10.94 -10.23 -21.05
C THR A 8 -10.62 -9.86 -19.59
N ILE A 9 -10.25 -8.60 -19.31
CA ILE A 9 -9.78 -8.09 -18.00
C ILE A 9 -10.88 -8.04 -16.93
N ASN A 10 -12.16 -8.02 -17.31
CA ASN A 10 -13.27 -7.79 -16.36
C ASN A 10 -13.78 -9.04 -15.62
N LYS A 11 -13.29 -10.25 -15.92
CA LYS A 11 -13.91 -11.50 -15.40
C LYS A 11 -13.24 -12.15 -14.19
N GLU A 12 -12.03 -11.80 -13.79
CA GLU A 12 -11.38 -12.47 -12.66
C GLU A 12 -11.56 -11.71 -11.34
N LYS A 13 -12.59 -12.10 -10.58
CA LYS A 13 -12.74 -11.79 -9.16
C LYS A 13 -11.60 -12.47 -8.40
N HIS A 14 -10.75 -11.68 -7.75
CA HIS A 14 -9.75 -12.16 -6.81
C HIS A 14 -10.43 -12.78 -5.58
N GLN A 15 -10.45 -14.12 -5.52
CA GLN A 15 -10.81 -14.91 -4.34
C GLN A 15 -9.56 -15.19 -3.49
N ASP A 16 -9.66 -14.79 -2.22
CA ASP A 16 -9.00 -15.30 -1.01
C ASP A 16 -7.48 -15.57 -1.06
N GLU A 17 -6.70 -14.54 -0.70
CA GLU A 17 -5.33 -14.70 -0.17
C GLU A 17 -5.36 -14.52 1.36
N GLU A 18 -4.79 -15.46 2.12
CA GLU A 18 -4.49 -15.26 3.55
C GLU A 18 -3.53 -14.07 3.70
N TYR A 19 -3.98 -13.00 4.36
CA TYR A 19 -3.14 -11.83 4.65
C TYR A 19 -2.96 -11.67 6.15
N LEU A 20 -1.70 -11.44 6.56
CA LEU A 20 -1.40 -10.99 7.93
C LEU A 20 -1.46 -9.47 7.96
N GLU A 21 -2.40 -8.90 8.74
CA GLU A 21 -2.60 -7.46 8.89
C GLU A 21 -2.25 -6.98 10.31
N GLN A 22 -1.46 -5.89 10.38
CA GLN A 22 -1.20 -5.16 11.61
C GLN A 22 -1.46 -3.67 11.37
N ARG A 23 -2.13 -2.97 12.30
CA ARG A 23 -2.55 -1.57 12.13
C ARG A 23 -2.53 -0.80 13.45
N ILE A 24 -2.11 0.47 13.40
CA ILE A 24 -2.30 1.46 14.47
C ILE A 24 -2.88 2.75 13.88
N ILE A 25 -3.77 3.39 14.64
CA ILE A 25 -4.30 4.73 14.37
C ILE A 25 -3.88 5.64 15.53
N PHE A 26 -3.35 6.82 15.24
CA PHE A 26 -2.91 7.80 16.23
C PHE A 26 -3.11 9.24 15.74
N ASP A 27 -2.92 10.22 16.62
CA ASP A 27 -3.12 11.64 16.30
C ASP A 27 -1.80 12.39 16.01
N ASN A 28 -1.91 13.66 15.62
CA ASN A 28 -0.74 14.49 15.30
C ASN A 28 0.23 14.68 16.48
N SER A 29 -0.23 14.62 17.72
CA SER A 29 0.65 14.79 18.88
C SER A 29 1.61 13.61 19.03
N ILE A 30 1.13 12.38 18.79
CA ILE A 30 1.97 11.19 18.76
C ILE A 30 2.86 11.21 17.51
N PHE A 31 2.32 11.64 16.36
CA PHE A 31 3.11 11.75 15.14
C PHE A 31 4.35 12.64 15.32
N GLU A 32 4.21 13.83 15.90
CA GLU A 32 5.35 14.72 16.11
C GLU A 32 6.37 14.16 17.13
N GLN A 33 5.96 13.33 18.09
CA GLN A 33 6.87 12.64 19.01
C GLN A 33 7.72 11.56 18.31
N ILE A 34 7.22 10.96 17.24
CA ILE A 34 7.90 9.87 16.51
C ILE A 34 8.62 10.33 15.25
N LYS A 35 8.29 11.52 14.72
CA LYS A 35 8.86 12.06 13.47
C LYS A 35 10.35 12.41 13.55
N GLY A 36 10.85 12.77 14.74
CA GLY A 36 12.23 13.21 14.97
C GLY A 36 13.18 12.16 15.58
N LYS A 37 12.65 11.03 16.07
CA LYS A 37 13.46 9.84 16.34
C LYS A 37 13.57 9.14 15.00
N GLU A 38 14.78 8.84 14.54
CA GLU A 38 15.04 8.19 13.24
C GLU A 38 13.89 7.26 12.88
N LEU A 39 13.34 7.40 11.67
CA LEU A 39 12.30 6.55 11.09
C LEU A 39 12.78 5.08 10.93
N ASP A 40 13.50 4.53 11.89
CA ASP A 40 13.41 3.14 12.28
C ASP A 40 11.97 2.88 12.74
N LEU A 41 11.14 2.72 11.70
CA LEU A 41 9.77 2.24 11.68
C LEU A 41 9.67 0.81 12.23
N SER A 42 10.48 0.43 13.21
CA SER A 42 10.37 -0.81 13.96
C SER A 42 9.02 -0.78 14.68
N VAL A 43 8.09 -1.48 14.05
CA VAL A 43 6.70 -1.72 14.45
C VAL A 43 6.61 -1.98 15.96
N ALA A 44 7.55 -2.72 16.55
CA ALA A 44 7.63 -2.96 18.00
C ALA A 44 7.43 -1.68 18.84
N LYS A 45 8.18 -0.60 18.58
CA LYS A 45 8.11 0.64 19.36
C LYS A 45 6.80 1.41 19.20
N LEU A 46 6.10 1.28 18.07
CA LEU A 46 4.80 1.92 17.83
C LEU A 46 3.65 1.12 18.43
N PHE A 47 3.75 -0.21 18.44
CA PHE A 47 2.75 -1.13 19.01
C PHE A 47 2.93 -1.32 20.53
N GLU A 48 4.09 -0.95 21.09
CA GLU A 48 4.38 -0.89 22.53
C GLU A 48 3.88 0.39 23.21
N ILE A 49 3.45 1.41 22.44
CA ILE A 49 2.88 2.63 23.02
C ILE A 49 1.60 2.24 23.76
N PRO A 50 1.51 2.48 25.10
CA PRO A 50 0.31 2.17 25.84
C PRO A 50 -0.85 2.87 25.16
N THR A 51 -1.90 2.12 24.84
CA THR A 51 -3.15 2.64 24.28
C THR A 51 -3.69 3.67 25.26
N VAL A 52 -3.36 4.96 25.05
CA VAL A 52 -3.71 6.02 25.98
C VAL A 52 -5.23 6.19 25.91
N ARG A 53 -5.88 5.62 26.92
CA ARG A 53 -7.34 5.46 27.12
C ARG A 53 -8.17 6.76 27.07
N ASN A 54 -7.55 7.91 26.80
CA ASN A 54 -8.18 9.24 26.81
C ASN A 54 -8.33 9.89 25.42
N TRP A 55 -8.17 9.15 24.32
CA TRP A 55 -8.05 9.67 22.95
C TRP A 55 -9.25 10.45 22.34
N PHE A 56 -10.44 10.46 22.96
CA PHE A 56 -11.69 10.92 22.34
C PHE A 56 -12.30 12.23 22.89
N LYS A 57 -11.56 13.03 23.66
CA LYS A 57 -12.11 14.28 24.26
C LYS A 57 -11.89 15.57 23.45
N ARG A 58 -10.93 15.62 22.52
CA ARG A 58 -10.68 16.80 21.67
C ARG A 58 -11.05 16.53 20.22
N GLN A 59 -11.71 17.49 19.57
CA GLN A 59 -12.01 17.47 18.14
C GLN A 59 -10.70 17.46 17.37
N LYS A 60 -10.51 16.47 16.48
CA LYS A 60 -9.29 16.31 15.69
C LYS A 60 -9.64 16.37 14.22
N GLU A 61 -8.83 17.11 13.47
CA GLU A 61 -8.95 17.23 12.02
C GLU A 61 -8.21 16.13 11.27
N GLU A 62 -7.21 15.50 11.91
CA GLU A 62 -6.33 14.50 11.30
C GLU A 62 -6.13 13.27 12.20
N TYR A 63 -6.14 12.10 11.57
CA TYR A 63 -5.82 10.81 12.18
C TYR A 63 -4.80 10.09 11.30
N TYR A 64 -3.62 9.81 11.85
CA TYR A 64 -2.55 9.11 11.17
C TYR A 64 -2.76 7.61 11.32
N VAL A 65 -2.62 6.89 10.20
CA VAL A 65 -2.77 5.45 10.14
C VAL A 65 -1.49 4.84 9.62
N VAL A 66 -0.94 3.89 10.38
CA VAL A 66 0.13 3.00 9.92
C VAL A 66 -0.46 1.61 9.77
N SER A 67 -0.47 1.10 8.54
CA SER A 67 -0.91 -0.26 8.24
C SER A 67 0.24 -1.09 7.67
N ARG A 68 0.24 -2.38 7.96
CA ARG A 68 1.16 -3.38 7.42
C ARG A 68 0.33 -4.55 6.93
N ARG A 69 0.56 -4.95 5.68
CA ARG A 69 0.00 -6.17 5.09
C ARG A 69 1.09 -6.96 4.39
N GLU A 70 0.98 -8.27 4.43
CA GLU A 70 1.84 -9.18 3.69
C GLU A 70 0.96 -10.04 2.77
N HIS A 71 1.26 -10.00 1.48
CA HIS A 71 0.59 -10.74 0.42
C HIS A 71 1.50 -11.87 -0.05
N ILE A 72 0.97 -13.07 -0.24
CA ILE A 72 1.71 -14.22 -0.75
C ILE A 72 1.32 -14.44 -2.20
N ILE A 73 2.26 -14.23 -3.12
CA ILE A 73 1.98 -14.23 -4.56
C ILE A 73 2.26 -15.60 -5.15
N ASP A 74 1.30 -16.11 -5.91
CA ASP A 74 1.41 -17.35 -6.68
C ASP A 74 2.23 -17.15 -7.97
N CYS A 75 2.99 -18.17 -8.39
CA CYS A 75 3.85 -18.10 -9.57
C CYS A 75 3.07 -17.87 -10.88
N LYS A 76 1.77 -18.18 -10.92
CA LYS A 76 0.92 -17.85 -12.08
C LYS A 76 0.83 -16.34 -12.34
N TYR A 77 1.08 -15.51 -11.33
CA TYR A 77 1.02 -14.05 -11.42
C TYR A 77 2.34 -13.40 -11.85
N THR A 78 3.32 -14.16 -12.33
CA THR A 78 4.60 -13.63 -12.85
C THR A 78 4.50 -13.16 -14.30
N LYS A 79 3.62 -13.78 -15.10
CA LYS A 79 3.46 -13.55 -16.54
C LYS A 79 2.21 -12.73 -16.91
N GLY A 80 1.42 -12.28 -15.92
CA GLY A 80 0.17 -11.53 -16.12
C GLY A 80 0.12 -10.21 -15.34
N LYS A 81 -0.90 -9.39 -15.59
CA LYS A 81 -1.14 -8.10 -14.90
C LYS A 81 -1.84 -8.30 -13.55
N ALA A 82 -1.19 -9.00 -12.63
CA ALA A 82 -1.64 -9.05 -11.25
C ALA A 82 -1.30 -7.73 -10.53
N LYS A 83 -2.09 -7.41 -9.50
CA LYS A 83 -1.93 -6.15 -8.76
C LYS A 83 -2.44 -6.24 -7.34
N ILE A 84 -1.90 -5.40 -6.47
CA ILE A 84 -2.35 -5.24 -5.09
C ILE A 84 -2.84 -3.80 -4.89
N PRO A 85 -4.13 -3.59 -4.60
CA PRO A 85 -4.62 -2.32 -4.08
C PRO A 85 -4.01 -2.07 -2.70
N ILE A 86 -3.12 -1.07 -2.60
CA ILE A 86 -2.48 -0.70 -1.33
C ILE A 86 -3.50 -0.06 -0.39
N ILE A 87 -4.42 0.71 -0.96
CA ILE A 87 -5.54 1.34 -0.28
C ILE A 87 -6.84 0.69 -0.73
N ASN A 88 -7.75 0.48 0.21
CA ASN A 88 -9.04 -0.15 -0.06
C ASN A 88 -10.15 0.51 0.76
N LYS A 89 -11.27 0.79 0.11
CA LYS A 89 -12.46 1.45 0.65
C LYS A 89 -13.04 0.74 1.85
N ARG A 90 -13.08 -0.60 1.83
CA ARG A 90 -13.60 -1.41 2.96
C ARG A 90 -12.78 -1.16 4.22
N ILE A 91 -11.45 -1.12 4.08
CA ILE A 91 -10.55 -0.86 5.21
C ILE A 91 -10.69 0.57 5.70
N ILE A 92 -10.65 1.55 4.79
CA ILE A 92 -10.81 2.97 5.15
C ILE A 92 -12.14 3.18 5.91
N ASN A 93 -13.24 2.59 5.42
CA ASN A 93 -14.53 2.71 6.07
C ASN A 93 -14.53 2.10 7.48
N LYS A 94 -13.89 0.94 7.66
CA LYS A 94 -13.74 0.32 8.98
C LYS A 94 -12.94 1.22 9.93
N GLU A 95 -11.86 1.84 9.44
CA GLU A 95 -11.04 2.78 10.23
C GLU A 95 -11.81 4.03 10.63
N ILE A 96 -12.58 4.61 9.71
CA ILE A 96 -13.45 5.75 9.99
C ILE A 96 -14.48 5.40 11.07
N GLN A 97 -15.06 4.19 11.02
CA GLN A 97 -15.99 3.69 12.03
C GLN A 97 -15.31 3.52 13.40
N ASP A 98 -14.09 2.97 13.43
CA ASP A 98 -13.31 2.78 14.66
C ASP A 98 -12.94 4.12 15.33
N ILE A 99 -12.65 5.16 14.53
CA ILE A 99 -12.28 6.50 15.02
C ILE A 99 -13.46 7.22 15.69
N LYS A 100 -14.72 6.95 15.30
CA LYS A 100 -15.91 7.65 15.82
C LYS A 100 -15.77 9.18 15.81
N ALA A 101 -15.22 9.73 14.74
CA ALA A 101 -15.00 11.18 14.62
C ALA A 101 -16.33 11.95 14.66
N LYS A 102 -16.37 13.07 15.41
CA LYS A 102 -17.54 13.97 15.43
C LYS A 102 -17.79 14.65 14.08
N ASN A 103 -16.71 15.01 13.38
CA ASN A 103 -16.77 15.57 12.05
C ASN A 103 -16.56 14.46 11.02
N PRO A 104 -17.29 14.47 9.88
CA PRO A 104 -17.09 13.49 8.84
C PRO A 104 -15.68 13.63 8.25
N ILE A 105 -14.92 12.54 8.29
CA ILE A 105 -13.69 12.40 7.50
C ILE A 105 -14.09 12.51 6.03
N LYS A 106 -13.32 13.28 5.24
CA LYS A 106 -13.64 13.57 3.84
C LYS A 106 -12.55 13.08 2.87
N TYR A 107 -11.31 13.00 3.35
CA TYR A 107 -10.17 12.65 2.52
C TYR A 107 -9.26 11.63 3.21
N VAL A 108 -8.60 10.83 2.39
CA VAL A 108 -7.39 10.10 2.75
C VAL A 108 -6.20 10.76 2.06
N HIS A 109 -5.22 11.21 2.83
CA HIS A 109 -3.96 11.71 2.32
C HIS A 109 -2.93 10.60 2.33
N LEU A 110 -2.42 10.25 1.14
CA LEU A 110 -1.43 9.20 0.96
C LEU A 110 -0.04 9.75 1.22
N GLY A 111 0.58 9.28 2.30
CA GLY A 111 1.95 9.66 2.67
C GLY A 111 2.97 8.71 2.06
N GLY A 112 3.62 7.93 2.91
CA GLY A 112 4.69 7.01 2.54
C GLY A 112 4.23 5.55 2.44
N THR A 113 4.78 4.81 1.48
CA THR A 113 4.59 3.36 1.30
C THR A 113 5.97 2.69 1.24
N GLU A 114 6.26 1.83 2.20
CA GLU A 114 7.41 0.92 2.19
C GLU A 114 6.96 -0.43 1.62
N ILE A 115 7.71 -0.96 0.66
CA ILE A 115 7.45 -2.25 0.04
C ILE A 115 8.68 -3.12 0.21
N LEU A 116 8.48 -4.33 0.74
CA LEU A 116 9.50 -5.37 0.86
C LEU A 116 9.02 -6.60 0.10
N ILE A 117 9.76 -6.97 -0.94
CA ILE A 117 9.58 -8.21 -1.68
C ILE A 117 10.56 -9.26 -1.14
N LYS A 118 10.09 -10.49 -0.91
CA LYS A 118 10.92 -11.63 -0.52
C LYS A 118 10.62 -12.82 -1.42
N ALA A 119 11.61 -13.34 -2.12
CA ALA A 119 11.52 -14.55 -2.92
C ALA A 119 11.09 -15.75 -2.06
N CYS A 120 10.28 -16.63 -2.65
CA CYS A 120 9.91 -17.93 -2.08
C CYS A 120 10.73 -19.08 -2.69
N PHE A 121 11.89 -18.77 -3.28
CA PHE A 121 12.81 -19.72 -3.90
C PHE A 121 14.23 -19.49 -3.39
N ARG A 122 15.14 -20.43 -3.64
CA ARG A 122 16.52 -20.41 -3.14
C ARG A 122 17.31 -19.20 -3.66
N GLU A 123 18.30 -18.75 -2.88
CA GLU A 123 19.23 -17.69 -3.27
C GLU A 123 20.07 -18.07 -4.50
N GLY A 124 20.58 -17.08 -5.22
CA GLY A 124 21.52 -17.25 -6.33
C GLY A 124 20.87 -17.41 -7.70
N ILE A 125 19.53 -17.40 -7.79
CA ILE A 125 18.82 -17.40 -9.07
C ILE A 125 18.67 -15.95 -9.55
N ASP A 126 19.35 -15.60 -10.64
CA ASP A 126 19.22 -14.30 -11.29
C ASP A 126 17.78 -14.06 -11.74
N THR A 127 17.05 -13.24 -10.97
CA THR A 127 15.62 -13.02 -11.15
C THR A 127 15.33 -11.52 -11.10
N PRO A 128 15.48 -10.82 -12.24
CA PRO A 128 15.12 -9.42 -12.36
C PRO A 128 13.64 -9.19 -12.05
N ILE A 129 13.36 -8.16 -11.26
CA ILE A 129 12.01 -7.74 -10.91
C ILE A 129 11.85 -6.23 -11.13
N GLU A 130 10.74 -5.85 -11.73
CA GLU A 130 10.31 -4.47 -11.85
C GLU A 130 9.03 -4.29 -11.06
N ILE A 131 8.97 -3.21 -10.29
CA ILE A 131 7.83 -2.87 -9.45
C ILE A 131 7.33 -1.49 -9.85
N TYR A 132 6.01 -1.34 -9.97
CA TYR A 132 5.36 -0.09 -10.29
C TYR A 132 4.32 0.25 -9.23
N LEU A 133 4.33 1.49 -8.78
CA LEU A 133 3.27 2.07 -7.99
C LEU A 133 2.48 3.03 -8.89
N ALA A 134 1.17 2.86 -8.96
CA ALA A 134 0.33 3.62 -9.89
C ALA A 134 -0.98 4.11 -9.27
N ASP A 135 -1.49 5.21 -9.81
CA ASP A 135 -2.86 5.68 -9.66
C ASP A 135 -3.67 5.29 -10.91
N ASP A 136 -4.32 4.14 -10.82
CA ASP A 136 -5.15 3.52 -11.88
C ASP A 136 -6.42 4.34 -12.20
N ARG A 137 -6.69 5.43 -11.48
CA ARG A 137 -7.78 6.36 -11.83
C ARG A 137 -7.43 7.18 -13.08
N ILE A 138 -6.14 7.38 -13.34
CA ILE A 138 -5.63 8.10 -14.51
C ILE A 138 -5.56 7.12 -15.67
N ILE A 139 -6.58 7.13 -16.53
CA ILE A 139 -6.68 6.19 -17.66
C ILE A 139 -5.94 6.68 -18.91
N GLN A 140 -5.81 8.00 -19.10
CA GLN A 140 -5.08 8.60 -20.22
C GLN A 140 -4.47 9.96 -19.83
N PRO A 141 -3.23 10.26 -20.27
CA PRO A 141 -2.27 9.32 -20.87
C PRO A 141 -1.72 8.36 -19.79
N ILE A 142 -1.57 7.07 -20.13
CA ILE A 142 -1.32 5.98 -19.16
C ILE A 142 -0.03 6.19 -18.37
N GLU A 143 0.97 6.87 -18.95
CA GLU A 143 2.26 7.15 -18.33
C GLU A 143 2.12 8.04 -17.09
N LYS A 144 1.05 8.85 -17.03
CA LYS A 144 0.75 9.72 -15.88
C LYS A 144 0.12 8.96 -14.72
N SER A 145 -0.31 7.71 -14.91
CA SER A 145 -0.73 6.84 -13.81
C SER A 145 0.44 6.40 -12.94
N VAL A 146 1.66 6.31 -13.49
CA VAL A 146 2.82 5.79 -12.77
C VAL A 146 3.34 6.83 -11.78
N ILE A 147 3.25 6.51 -10.50
CA ILE A 147 3.79 7.31 -9.39
C ILE A 147 5.28 7.06 -9.26
N SER A 148 5.69 5.79 -9.36
CA SER A 148 7.08 5.39 -9.28
C SER A 148 7.29 4.02 -9.92
N ALA A 149 8.48 3.81 -10.46
CA ALA A 149 8.92 2.53 -11.00
C ALA A 149 10.31 2.23 -10.44
N VAL A 150 10.52 1.00 -9.98
CA VAL A 150 11.80 0.56 -9.43
C VAL A 150 12.18 -0.78 -10.05
N ARG A 151 13.45 -0.91 -10.41
CA ARG A 151 14.03 -2.17 -10.88
C ARG A 151 14.95 -2.74 -9.81
N GLY A 152 14.87 -4.04 -9.59
CA GLY A 152 15.70 -4.76 -8.65
C GLY A 152 15.96 -6.18 -9.13
N ASN A 153 16.57 -6.98 -8.26
CA ASN A 153 16.85 -8.37 -8.51
C ASN A 153 16.66 -9.18 -7.23
N LEU A 154 16.02 -10.35 -7.34
CA LEU A 154 15.78 -11.27 -6.24
C LEU A 154 16.88 -12.33 -6.06
N ILE A 155 18.04 -12.16 -6.72
CA ILE A 155 19.20 -13.05 -6.56
C ILE A 155 19.63 -13.20 -5.09
N TYR A 156 19.51 -12.14 -4.29
CA TYR A 156 19.77 -12.11 -2.84
C TYR A 156 18.49 -12.27 -1.99
N GLN A 157 17.47 -12.93 -2.55
CA GLN A 157 16.13 -13.20 -1.99
C GLN A 157 15.25 -12.00 -1.64
N LYS A 158 15.76 -10.81 -1.33
CA LYS A 158 14.93 -9.70 -0.85
C LYS A 158 15.25 -8.37 -1.52
N PHE A 159 14.21 -7.56 -1.66
CA PHE A 159 14.30 -6.22 -2.24
C PHE A 159 13.36 -5.26 -1.49
N LYS A 160 13.87 -4.10 -1.04
CA LYS A 160 13.10 -3.11 -0.27
C LYS A 160 13.22 -1.71 -0.89
N PHE A 161 12.12 -0.98 -0.91
CA PHE A 161 12.09 0.43 -1.31
C PHE A 161 10.96 1.19 -0.60
N ILE A 162 11.06 2.52 -0.60
CA ILE A 162 10.10 3.43 0.05
C ILE A 162 9.72 4.52 -0.94
N ILE A 163 8.43 4.80 -1.09
CA ILE A 163 7.90 5.83 -1.99
C ILE A 163 6.99 6.77 -1.19
N SER A 164 7.10 8.07 -1.48
CA SER A 164 6.16 9.09 -1.00
C SER A 164 5.17 9.43 -2.12
N ALA A 165 3.90 9.06 -1.96
CA ALA A 165 2.86 9.34 -2.94
C ALA A 165 2.45 10.83 -2.89
N ASN A 166 2.21 11.36 -1.68
CA ASN A 166 1.94 12.78 -1.38
C ASN A 166 0.77 13.42 -2.13
N TYR A 167 -0.36 12.72 -2.27
CA TYR A 167 -1.62 13.31 -2.73
C TYR A 167 -2.82 12.84 -1.90
N SER A 168 -3.91 13.58 -1.98
CA SER A 168 -5.15 13.28 -1.27
C SER A 168 -6.23 12.75 -2.19
N VAL A 169 -7.07 11.89 -1.67
CA VAL A 169 -8.20 11.26 -2.36
C VAL A 169 -9.44 11.43 -1.52
N ALA A 170 -10.57 11.80 -2.13
CA ALA A 170 -11.84 11.89 -1.43
C ALA A 170 -12.34 10.48 -1.05
N ILE A 171 -12.81 10.30 0.17
CA ILE A 171 -13.25 8.96 0.63
C ILE A 171 -14.50 8.45 -0.11
N ASN A 172 -15.27 9.36 -0.70
CA ASN A 172 -16.47 9.05 -1.49
C ASN A 172 -16.15 8.78 -2.97
N ASP A 173 -14.89 8.92 -3.40
CA ASP A 173 -14.45 8.51 -4.73
C ASP A 173 -14.82 7.03 -4.95
N ARG A 174 -15.53 6.76 -6.05
CA ARG A 174 -15.95 5.39 -6.40
C ARG A 174 -14.76 4.52 -6.79
N ASN A 175 -13.65 5.14 -7.21
CA ASN A 175 -12.44 4.48 -7.65
C ASN A 175 -11.29 4.60 -6.63
N ILE A 176 -11.56 4.83 -5.35
CA ILE A 176 -10.50 4.96 -4.33
C ILE A 176 -9.57 3.74 -4.25
N ASP A 177 -10.05 2.53 -4.56
CA ASP A 177 -9.23 1.31 -4.59
C ASP A 177 -8.20 1.31 -5.72
N LYS A 178 -8.41 2.17 -6.73
CA LYS A 178 -7.48 2.41 -7.83
C LYS A 178 -6.48 3.52 -7.52
N SER A 179 -6.63 4.21 -6.40
CA SER A 179 -5.82 5.39 -6.11
C SER A 179 -4.36 5.06 -5.83
N LEU A 180 -4.05 3.86 -5.32
CA LEU A 180 -2.67 3.44 -5.05
C LEU A 180 -2.56 1.94 -5.23
N VAL A 181 -1.95 1.52 -6.33
CA VAL A 181 -1.92 0.13 -6.78
C VAL A 181 -0.49 -0.29 -7.07
N LEU A 182 -0.13 -1.46 -6.56
CA LEU A 182 1.17 -2.08 -6.78
C LEU A 182 1.08 -3.11 -7.92
N TYR A 183 1.95 -2.96 -8.91
CA TYR A 183 2.16 -3.92 -9.99
C TYR A 183 3.59 -4.43 -9.94
N TRP A 184 3.80 -5.61 -10.53
CA TRP A 184 5.11 -6.19 -10.70
C TRP A 184 5.25 -6.87 -12.06
N ARG A 185 6.49 -6.99 -12.50
CA ARG A 185 6.90 -7.83 -13.62
C ARG A 185 8.18 -8.55 -13.25
N MET A 186 8.26 -9.83 -13.52
CA MET A 186 9.41 -10.64 -13.14
C MET A 186 9.77 -11.61 -14.26
N SER A 187 11.06 -11.96 -14.34
CA SER A 187 11.60 -12.90 -15.34
C SER A 187 12.79 -13.67 -14.76
N GLY A 188 13.31 -14.66 -15.49
CA GLY A 188 14.49 -15.43 -15.09
C GLY A 188 14.21 -16.70 -14.28
N ILE A 189 12.95 -16.96 -13.94
CA ILE A 189 12.55 -18.17 -13.22
C ILE A 189 11.14 -18.63 -13.61
N GLU A 190 10.94 -19.94 -13.69
CA GLU A 190 9.63 -20.58 -13.77
C GLU A 190 9.50 -21.60 -12.64
N LEU A 191 8.35 -21.60 -11.96
CA LEU A 191 8.05 -22.54 -10.88
C LEU A 191 6.89 -23.45 -11.29
N ALA A 192 6.82 -24.63 -10.68
CA ALA A 192 5.70 -25.56 -10.85
C ALA A 192 4.37 -24.89 -10.46
N PRO A 193 3.26 -25.13 -11.17
CA PRO A 193 1.96 -24.54 -10.86
C PRO A 193 1.54 -24.69 -9.39
N GLY A 194 0.97 -23.64 -8.80
CA GLY A 194 0.57 -23.59 -7.39
C GLY A 194 1.69 -23.20 -6.42
N SER A 195 2.94 -23.11 -6.90
CA SER A 195 4.05 -22.60 -6.11
C SER A 195 3.90 -21.11 -5.82
N LYS A 196 4.43 -20.67 -4.68
CA LYS A 196 4.53 -19.24 -4.34
C LYS A 196 5.84 -18.69 -4.87
N ILE A 197 5.79 -17.47 -5.40
CA ILE A 197 6.94 -16.85 -6.07
C ILE A 197 7.64 -15.82 -5.19
N PHE A 198 6.88 -14.98 -4.50
CA PHE A 198 7.38 -14.04 -3.51
C PHE A 198 6.29 -13.63 -2.53
N THR A 199 6.68 -13.06 -1.39
CA THR A 199 5.79 -12.25 -0.55
C THR A 199 6.01 -10.77 -0.78
N ALA A 200 4.92 -10.00 -0.83
CA ALA A 200 4.94 -8.54 -0.88
C ALA A 200 4.42 -7.99 0.44
N ARG A 201 5.32 -7.45 1.25
CA ARG A 201 4.97 -6.76 2.48
C ARG A 201 4.88 -5.26 2.20
N CYS A 202 3.68 -4.72 2.31
CA CYS A 202 3.38 -3.30 2.14
C CYS A 202 3.13 -2.66 3.51
N LYS A 203 3.90 -1.63 3.84
CA LYS A 203 3.71 -0.81 5.03
C LYS A 203 3.37 0.62 4.60
N ASN A 204 2.20 1.10 4.99
CA ASN A 204 1.65 2.37 4.52
C ASN A 204 1.47 3.33 5.69
N LEU A 205 1.79 4.59 5.45
CA LEU A 205 1.44 5.73 6.28
C LEU A 205 0.50 6.64 5.49
N TYR A 206 -0.71 6.83 5.99
CA TYR A 206 -1.69 7.76 5.42
C TYR A 206 -2.45 8.49 6.53
N VAL A 207 -3.13 9.56 6.15
CA VAL A 207 -3.88 10.41 7.08
C VAL A 207 -5.33 10.45 6.68
N LEU A 208 -6.22 10.10 7.59
CA LEU A 208 -7.66 10.32 7.46
C LEU A 208 -7.98 11.72 7.98
N THR A 209 -8.58 12.57 7.15
CA THR A 209 -8.73 13.99 7.48
C THR A 209 -10.05 14.58 6.98
N THR A 210 -10.51 15.63 7.66
CA THR A 210 -11.69 16.41 7.29
C THR A 210 -11.39 17.44 6.17
N LYS A 211 -10.11 17.71 5.88
CA LYS A 211 -9.66 18.73 4.92
C LYS A 211 -8.79 18.12 3.82
N HIS A 212 -8.79 18.73 2.64
CA HIS A 212 -7.88 18.33 1.57
C HIS A 212 -6.44 18.73 1.93
N LYS A 213 -5.49 17.78 1.81
CA LYS A 213 -4.08 18.00 2.19
C LYS A 213 -3.17 17.89 0.97
N ILE A 214 -2.28 18.87 0.82
CA ILE A 214 -1.16 18.83 -0.13
C ILE A 214 0.08 19.14 0.70
N THR A 215 1.05 18.24 0.72
CA THR A 215 2.33 18.48 1.38
C THR A 215 3.28 19.05 0.34
N ALA A 216 3.71 20.30 0.51
CA ALA A 216 4.73 20.88 -0.36
C ALA A 216 6.01 20.03 -0.28
N LYS A 217 6.58 19.66 -1.43
CA LYS A 217 7.98 19.23 -1.48
C LYS A 217 8.81 20.50 -1.36
N ASN A 218 9.36 20.75 -0.18
CA ASN A 218 10.48 21.68 -0.04
C ASN A 218 11.73 21.06 -0.64
#